data_AF-A0A6L4YX29-F1
#
_entry.id   AF-A0A6L4YX29-F1
#
_cell.length_a   1.000
_cell.length_b   1.000
_cell.length_c   1.000
_cell.angle_alpha   90.00
_cell.angle_beta   90.00
_cell.angle_gamma   90.00
#
_symmetry.space_group_name_H-M   'P 1'
#
loop_
_entity.id
_entity.type
_entity.pdbx_description
1 polymer ?
#
loop_
_entity_poly.entity_id
_entity_poly.type
_entity_poly.pdbx_seq_one_letter_code
_entity_poly.pdbx_strand_id
1 'polypeptide(L)'
;MIEIIVNRSFNLQLPIDMTLQFIEENPLLVADRIPSLYTLSFELPPTALNLKAFGFPNRVSSISVKRIVPAEIIHSGLVVSRGELILLETSQSLKVQFKGSRESGNLRKELNNIDMGEHEYGQFPKNQEDLDYTSPLLEEYTVSMRSIAYSANPYAIAPVKILGTEWEGKELKNGFLNAMKQYINFWNPSRDNLFFEDNGSAGTSRAYTRTPVLPFPFIKDIINSAFGETLESNPFENDVDLARLVTIAMNHKHNTMGTLLGYYIVPGPAGRKYPVMFPLVDSYDDVDNDGLLPLKYKMQSFMQQYLFADFLKDLMKIFCMTTFPGIKYKMEFNNTVMGWKERVNWDDKLTGLPVFTKEEAKKYVFKYSGVESSNKDVILNKYSNVKAIFDAAYETENDDAVVYEDESTGAQYSITRTLRGEESFVFLYSEVKNDPLATKEDDSELDKLEVVSRVRPATMNIQDYWEKDLTGELIPRKYWFVPQISNTALTEAPYIMFWAGFKYTFDSGGITTYPCLLAHHTDQYGAKHLNTSLHPDGPEGLIEKFHGSMKAWVEKDKMRVKGSFRLTLLEIIQLKIWVKVYFQGRLFYIEKLDYSLTNKGVSLVDVDLIEC
;
A
#
# COMPACT_ATOMS: atom_id res chain seq x y z
N MET A 1 -31.11 -33.42 0.66
CA MET A 1 -30.82 -33.53 2.11
C MET A 1 -29.55 -32.74 2.39
N ILE A 2 -29.61 -31.84 3.38
CA ILE A 2 -28.47 -30.99 3.77
C ILE A 2 -27.55 -31.78 4.70
N GLU A 3 -26.25 -31.67 4.47
CA GLU A 3 -25.19 -32.20 5.33
C GLU A 3 -24.14 -31.11 5.56
N ILE A 4 -23.58 -31.05 6.77
CA ILE A 4 -22.46 -30.14 7.07
C ILE A 4 -21.31 -30.99 7.60
N ILE A 5 -20.24 -31.07 6.82
CA ILE A 5 -19.05 -31.87 7.16
C ILE A 5 -17.96 -30.95 7.72
N VAL A 6 -17.54 -31.23 8.95
CA VAL A 6 -16.47 -30.51 9.65
C VAL A 6 -15.18 -31.34 9.63
N ASN A 7 -14.04 -30.68 9.38
CA ASN A 7 -12.71 -31.31 9.34
C ASN A 7 -12.62 -32.55 8.41
N ARG A 8 -13.47 -32.59 7.37
CA ARG A 8 -13.61 -33.74 6.45
C ARG A 8 -13.91 -35.09 7.15
N SER A 9 -14.32 -35.06 8.42
CA SER A 9 -14.40 -36.26 9.27
C SER A 9 -15.70 -36.36 10.08
N PHE A 10 -16.35 -35.24 10.37
CA PHE A 10 -17.55 -35.21 11.20
C PHE A 10 -18.73 -34.67 10.40
N ASN A 11 -19.74 -35.50 10.14
CA ASN A 11 -21.03 -35.05 9.64
C ASN A 11 -21.88 -34.57 10.82
N LEU A 12 -22.20 -33.28 10.87
CA LEU A 12 -22.94 -32.69 11.98
C LEU A 12 -24.38 -33.20 12.01
N GLN A 13 -24.90 -33.42 13.21
CA GLN A 13 -26.32 -33.71 13.41
C GLN A 13 -27.10 -32.40 13.38
N LEU A 14 -27.90 -32.23 12.34
CA LEU A 14 -28.68 -31.03 12.06
C LEU A 14 -30.14 -31.19 12.55
N PRO A 15 -30.84 -30.10 12.90
CA PRO A 15 -32.29 -30.11 13.09
C PRO A 15 -33.04 -30.58 11.84
N ILE A 16 -34.21 -31.23 12.02
CA ILE A 16 -35.00 -31.82 10.93
C ILE A 16 -35.50 -30.74 9.95
N ASP A 17 -35.81 -29.56 10.45
CA ASP A 17 -36.36 -28.39 9.78
C ASP A 17 -35.32 -27.32 9.44
N MET A 18 -34.03 -27.69 9.46
CA MET A 18 -32.94 -26.75 9.18
C MET A 18 -33.10 -26.05 7.83
N THR A 19 -32.99 -24.73 7.87
CA THR A 19 -33.00 -23.85 6.70
C THR A 19 -31.77 -22.95 6.76
N LEU A 20 -31.04 -22.86 5.65
CA LEU A 20 -29.86 -22.03 5.50
C LEU A 20 -30.16 -20.89 4.52
N GLN A 21 -30.11 -19.64 4.97
CA GLN A 21 -30.40 -18.47 4.14
C GLN A 21 -29.11 -17.83 3.61
N PHE A 22 -28.84 -18.00 2.32
CA PHE A 22 -27.69 -17.43 1.65
C PHE A 22 -28.00 -16.04 1.11
N ILE A 23 -27.13 -15.07 1.42
CA ILE A 23 -27.19 -13.71 0.87
C ILE A 23 -25.84 -13.40 0.23
N GLU A 24 -25.79 -13.36 -1.09
CA GLU A 24 -24.58 -13.08 -1.85
C GLU A 24 -24.68 -11.70 -2.49
N GLU A 25 -23.74 -10.81 -2.19
CA GLU A 25 -23.66 -9.47 -2.78
C GLU A 25 -22.47 -9.39 -3.73
N ASN A 26 -22.64 -8.70 -4.85
CA ASN A 26 -21.59 -8.58 -5.84
C ASN A 26 -20.47 -7.64 -5.35
N PRO A 27 -19.25 -8.16 -5.15
CA PRO A 27 -18.14 -7.37 -4.62
C PRO A 27 -17.75 -6.18 -5.52
N LEU A 28 -18.06 -6.26 -6.81
CA LEU A 28 -17.79 -5.18 -7.78
C LEU A 28 -18.59 -3.90 -7.48
N LEU A 29 -19.76 -4.05 -6.85
CA LEU A 29 -20.78 -3.01 -6.70
C LEU A 29 -20.86 -2.45 -5.28
N VAL A 30 -20.20 -3.09 -4.31
CA VAL A 30 -20.10 -2.60 -2.93
C VAL A 30 -18.94 -1.61 -2.80
N ALA A 31 -19.10 -0.59 -1.96
CA ALA A 31 -18.14 0.50 -1.81
C ALA A 31 -16.74 0.04 -1.39
N ASP A 32 -16.67 -0.98 -0.52
CA ASP A 32 -15.42 -1.49 0.03
C ASP A 32 -14.64 -2.38 -0.94
N ARG A 33 -15.29 -2.95 -1.96
CA ARG A 33 -14.73 -3.89 -2.96
C ARG A 33 -13.95 -5.09 -2.40
N ILE A 34 -14.01 -5.26 -1.08
CA ILE A 34 -13.62 -6.44 -0.32
C ILE A 34 -14.92 -6.99 0.27
N PRO A 35 -15.42 -8.09 -0.28
CA PRO A 35 -16.65 -8.68 0.21
C PRO A 35 -16.40 -9.46 1.50
N SER A 36 -17.30 -9.30 2.45
CA SER A 36 -17.56 -10.36 3.41
C SER A 36 -18.33 -11.45 2.68
N LEU A 37 -17.78 -12.66 2.55
CA LEU A 37 -18.61 -13.81 2.18
C LEU A 37 -19.77 -13.94 3.15
N TYR A 38 -20.88 -14.46 2.62
CA TYR A 38 -22.08 -14.71 3.40
C TYR A 38 -21.74 -15.41 4.71
N THR A 39 -22.37 -14.91 5.75
CA THR A 39 -22.19 -15.37 7.11
C THR A 39 -23.53 -15.86 7.61
N LEU A 40 -23.64 -17.17 7.80
CA LEU A 40 -24.87 -17.85 8.17
C LEU A 40 -24.81 -18.17 9.65
N SER A 41 -25.79 -17.75 10.44
CA SER A 41 -25.86 -18.13 11.86
C SER A 41 -26.99 -19.14 12.04
N PHE A 42 -26.71 -20.25 12.71
CA PHE A 42 -27.70 -21.28 13.02
C PHE A 42 -27.34 -22.02 14.31
N GLU A 43 -28.31 -22.77 14.83
CA GLU A 43 -28.15 -23.53 16.06
C GLU A 43 -28.04 -25.03 15.77
N LEU A 44 -27.16 -25.70 16.51
CA LEU A 44 -27.00 -27.14 16.45
C LEU A 44 -27.37 -27.78 17.80
N PRO A 45 -28.00 -28.96 17.79
CA PRO A 45 -28.24 -29.71 19.02
C PRO A 45 -26.89 -30.15 19.64
N PRO A 46 -26.76 -30.13 20.98
CA PRO A 46 -25.50 -30.44 21.68
C PRO A 46 -25.28 -31.96 21.79
N THR A 47 -25.31 -32.67 20.66
CA THR A 47 -25.12 -34.12 20.63
C THR A 47 -23.66 -34.50 20.82
N ALA A 48 -23.38 -35.75 21.22
CA ALA A 48 -22.01 -36.21 21.45
C ALA A 48 -21.11 -36.04 20.20
N LEU A 49 -21.68 -36.21 18.99
CA LEU A 49 -20.97 -36.03 17.74
C LEU A 49 -20.65 -34.55 17.47
N ASN A 50 -21.64 -33.67 17.62
CA ASN A 50 -21.46 -32.23 17.42
C ASN A 50 -20.45 -31.67 18.43
N LEU A 51 -20.57 -32.04 19.70
CA LEU A 51 -19.60 -31.63 20.73
C LEU A 51 -18.18 -32.11 20.40
N LYS A 52 -18.01 -33.35 19.91
CA LYS A 52 -16.71 -33.88 19.51
C LYS A 52 -16.12 -33.13 18.32
N ALA A 53 -16.93 -32.73 17.34
CA ALA A 53 -16.48 -31.96 16.18
C ALA A 53 -15.81 -30.63 16.56
N PHE A 54 -16.21 -30.03 17.68
CA PHE A 54 -15.61 -28.81 18.25
C PHE A 54 -14.64 -29.06 19.42
N GLY A 55 -14.25 -30.31 19.68
CA GLY A 55 -13.30 -30.64 20.74
C GLY A 55 -13.86 -30.55 22.17
N PHE A 56 -15.14 -30.89 22.36
CA PHE A 56 -15.88 -30.85 23.63
C PHE A 56 -15.84 -29.47 24.30
N PRO A 57 -16.46 -28.46 23.66
CA PRO A 57 -16.40 -27.06 24.11
C PRO A 57 -17.19 -26.80 25.40
N ASN A 58 -18.02 -27.75 25.83
CA ASN A 58 -18.79 -27.70 27.08
C ASN A 58 -17.98 -28.11 28.33
N ARG A 59 -16.72 -28.53 28.17
CA ARG A 59 -15.84 -28.85 29.31
C ARG A 59 -15.27 -27.56 29.90
N VAL A 60 -15.18 -27.48 31.23
CA VAL A 60 -14.72 -26.30 31.97
C VAL A 60 -13.36 -25.75 31.47
N SER A 61 -12.46 -26.63 31.03
CA SER A 61 -11.16 -26.27 30.45
C SER A 61 -11.22 -25.60 29.06
N SER A 62 -12.38 -25.60 28.41
CA SER A 62 -12.56 -25.24 26.99
C SER A 62 -13.54 -24.08 26.76
N ILE A 63 -14.21 -23.60 27.81
CA ILE A 63 -15.35 -22.65 27.74
C ILE A 63 -14.98 -21.27 27.16
N SER A 64 -13.70 -20.85 27.24
CA SER A 64 -13.25 -19.53 26.78
C SER A 64 -12.65 -19.50 25.36
N VAL A 65 -12.51 -20.65 24.69
CA VAL A 65 -11.83 -20.72 23.39
C VAL A 65 -12.85 -20.67 22.26
N LYS A 66 -12.92 -19.54 21.55
CA LYS A 66 -13.60 -19.44 20.25
C LYS A 66 -13.00 -20.51 19.32
N ARG A 67 -13.79 -21.50 18.92
CA ARG A 67 -13.35 -22.59 18.02
C ARG A 67 -13.73 -22.26 16.59
N ILE A 68 -12.74 -22.30 15.70
CA ILE A 68 -12.91 -22.14 14.26
C ILE A 68 -12.49 -23.47 13.63
N VAL A 69 -13.38 -24.06 12.83
CA VAL A 69 -13.13 -25.35 12.18
C VAL A 69 -13.50 -25.30 10.70
N PRO A 70 -12.68 -25.85 9.79
CA PRO A 70 -13.05 -26.01 8.39
C PRO A 70 -14.35 -26.79 8.21
N ALA A 71 -15.25 -26.30 7.36
CA ALA A 71 -16.54 -26.92 7.10
C ALA A 71 -16.93 -26.88 5.62
N GLU A 72 -17.73 -27.87 5.20
CA GLU A 72 -18.33 -27.95 3.86
C GLU A 72 -19.84 -28.17 3.99
N ILE A 73 -20.63 -27.39 3.27
CA ILE A 73 -22.09 -27.56 3.18
C ILE A 73 -22.38 -28.35 1.92
N ILE A 74 -23.07 -29.48 2.08
CA ILE A 74 -23.40 -30.42 1.01
C ILE A 74 -24.92 -30.54 0.93
N HIS A 75 -25.46 -30.61 -0.28
CA HIS A 75 -26.86 -30.94 -0.50
C HIS A 75 -27.01 -32.01 -1.58
N SER A 76 -27.58 -33.15 -1.20
CA SER A 76 -27.79 -34.31 -2.09
C SER A 76 -26.52 -34.73 -2.85
N GLY A 77 -25.38 -34.74 -2.15
CA GLY A 77 -24.08 -35.13 -2.70
C GLY A 77 -23.31 -34.02 -3.43
N LEU A 78 -23.90 -32.84 -3.63
CA LEU A 78 -23.23 -31.69 -4.23
C LEU A 78 -22.68 -30.75 -3.16
N VAL A 79 -21.41 -30.36 -3.26
CA VAL A 79 -20.81 -29.35 -2.38
C VAL A 79 -21.35 -27.98 -2.79
N VAL A 80 -22.16 -27.39 -1.91
CA VAL A 80 -22.77 -26.06 -2.12
C VAL A 80 -21.78 -24.96 -1.74
N SER A 81 -21.11 -25.12 -0.61
CA SER A 81 -20.19 -24.12 -0.08
C SER A 81 -19.06 -24.75 0.74
N ARG A 82 -17.91 -24.09 0.75
CA ARG A 82 -16.75 -24.44 1.58
C ARG A 82 -16.31 -23.21 2.36
N GLY A 83 -15.97 -23.40 3.62
CA GLY A 83 -15.60 -22.29 4.48
C GLY A 83 -15.15 -22.74 5.85
N GLU A 84 -15.48 -21.92 6.84
CA GLU A 84 -15.18 -22.14 8.25
C GLU A 84 -16.44 -22.00 9.09
N LEU A 85 -16.52 -22.79 10.14
CA LEU A 85 -17.61 -22.77 11.08
C LEU A 85 -17.07 -22.36 12.46
N ILE A 86 -17.63 -21.29 12.97
CA ILE A 86 -17.19 -20.59 14.16
C ILE A 86 -18.19 -20.89 15.26
N LEU A 87 -17.73 -21.50 16.35
CA LEU A 87 -18.54 -21.69 17.55
C LEU A 87 -18.57 -20.39 18.36
N LEU A 88 -19.77 -19.83 18.52
CA LEU A 88 -19.98 -18.56 19.24
C LEU A 88 -20.33 -18.81 20.71
N GLU A 89 -21.30 -19.68 20.96
CA GLU A 89 -21.80 -19.95 22.31
C GLU A 89 -22.11 -21.43 22.51
N THR A 90 -21.88 -21.91 23.73
CA THR A 90 -22.22 -23.25 24.18
C THR A 90 -23.14 -23.15 25.39
N SER A 91 -24.46 -23.27 25.14
CA SER A 91 -25.47 -23.26 26.19
C SER A 91 -26.36 -24.51 26.08
N GLN A 92 -27.68 -24.33 25.94
CA GLN A 92 -28.63 -25.40 25.65
C GLN A 92 -28.54 -25.89 24.19
N SER A 93 -28.04 -25.02 23.30
CA SER A 93 -27.68 -25.32 21.92
C SER A 93 -26.27 -24.81 21.63
N LEU A 94 -25.68 -25.30 20.53
CA LEU A 94 -24.42 -24.79 20.01
C LEU A 94 -24.76 -23.72 18.97
N LYS A 95 -24.55 -22.44 19.31
CA LYS A 95 -24.71 -21.35 18.35
C LYS A 95 -23.46 -21.27 17.49
N VAL A 96 -23.64 -21.45 16.19
CA VAL A 96 -22.54 -21.47 15.24
C VAL A 96 -22.78 -20.48 14.12
N GLN A 97 -21.67 -20.00 13.58
CA GLN A 97 -21.64 -19.10 12.45
C GLN A 97 -20.78 -19.73 11.34
N PHE A 98 -21.38 -20.04 10.20
CA PHE A 98 -20.65 -20.45 9.01
C PHE A 98 -20.25 -19.23 8.20
N LYS A 99 -18.99 -19.18 7.79
CA LYS A 99 -18.42 -18.15 6.93
C LYS A 99 -17.93 -18.82 5.65
N GLY A 100 -18.40 -18.35 4.49
CA GLY A 100 -18.10 -18.94 3.18
C GLY A 100 -16.67 -18.79 2.66
N SER A 101 -15.71 -18.29 3.47
CA SER A 101 -14.28 -18.20 3.14
C SER A 101 -13.43 -18.89 4.18
N ARG A 102 -12.22 -19.26 3.76
CA ARG A 102 -11.08 -19.52 4.65
C ARG A 102 -10.19 -18.29 4.64
N GLU A 103 -10.38 -17.40 5.61
CA GLU A 103 -9.53 -16.22 5.74
C GLU A 103 -8.19 -16.61 6.33
N SER A 104 -7.10 -16.13 5.73
CA SER A 104 -5.83 -16.10 6.45
C SER A 104 -5.98 -15.23 7.70
N GLY A 105 -5.48 -15.73 8.85
CA GLY A 105 -5.49 -14.97 10.10
C GLY A 105 -4.75 -13.63 10.00
N ASN A 106 -3.88 -13.45 9.01
CA ASN A 106 -3.15 -12.21 8.78
C ASN A 106 -4.01 -11.09 8.17
N LEU A 107 -5.15 -11.39 7.52
CA LEU A 107 -5.98 -10.36 6.89
C LEU A 107 -6.58 -9.35 7.89
N ARG A 108 -6.68 -9.75 9.16
CA ARG A 108 -7.19 -8.92 10.26
C ARG A 108 -6.10 -8.31 11.12
N LYS A 109 -4.83 -8.52 10.77
CA LYS A 109 -3.70 -7.95 11.49
C LYS A 109 -3.38 -6.56 10.97
N GLU A 110 -2.73 -5.78 11.83
CA GLU A 110 -2.03 -4.56 11.42
C GLU A 110 -0.79 -4.92 10.60
N LEU A 111 -0.34 -4.03 9.71
CA LEU A 111 0.81 -4.26 8.82
C LEU A 111 2.09 -4.61 9.60
N ASN A 112 2.32 -3.97 10.75
CA ASN A 112 3.44 -4.24 11.65
C ASN A 112 3.38 -5.58 12.41
N ASN A 113 2.27 -6.32 12.27
CA ASN A 113 2.04 -7.63 12.87
C ASN A 113 1.97 -8.75 11.83
N ILE A 114 2.15 -8.44 10.54
CA ILE A 114 2.25 -9.43 9.47
C ILE A 114 3.71 -9.85 9.34
N ASP A 115 3.97 -11.13 9.56
CA ASP A 115 5.30 -11.71 9.38
C ASP A 115 5.66 -11.73 7.89
N MET A 116 6.64 -10.93 7.52
CA MET A 116 7.19 -10.82 6.17
C MET A 116 8.63 -11.35 6.11
N GLY A 117 9.03 -12.12 7.13
CA GLY A 117 10.35 -12.66 7.26
C GLY A 117 11.34 -11.71 7.94
N GLU A 118 12.57 -12.22 8.00
CA GLU A 118 13.68 -11.66 8.74
C GLU A 118 14.89 -11.56 7.81
N HIS A 119 15.66 -10.49 7.98
CA HIS A 119 16.84 -10.23 7.18
C HIS A 119 18.05 -10.06 8.07
N GLU A 120 19.14 -10.75 7.72
CA GLU A 120 20.43 -10.72 8.40
C GLU A 120 21.51 -10.26 7.42
N TYR A 121 22.35 -9.33 7.85
CA TYR A 121 23.35 -8.68 7.00
C TYR A 121 24.74 -8.64 7.62
N GLY A 122 25.07 -9.64 8.44
CA GLY A 122 26.36 -9.77 9.11
C GLY A 122 26.29 -9.40 10.59
N GLN A 123 27.43 -8.99 11.16
CA GLN A 123 27.60 -8.75 12.59
C GLN A 123 28.32 -7.44 12.87
N PHE A 124 28.17 -6.92 14.09
CA PHE A 124 28.54 -5.55 14.44
C PHE A 124 29.04 -5.43 15.90
N PRO A 125 30.10 -4.66 16.21
CA PRO A 125 30.52 -4.42 17.62
C PRO A 125 29.42 -3.85 18.53
N LYS A 126 29.20 -4.41 19.72
CA LYS A 126 28.11 -3.95 20.60
C LYS A 126 28.15 -2.45 20.93
N ASN A 127 29.33 -1.89 21.12
CA ASN A 127 29.47 -0.50 21.53
C ASN A 127 29.60 0.42 20.31
N GLN A 128 28.90 1.55 20.36
CA GLN A 128 28.96 2.58 19.32
C GLN A 128 30.34 3.20 19.15
N GLU A 129 31.16 3.16 20.21
CA GLU A 129 32.53 3.71 20.22
C GLU A 129 33.51 2.88 19.39
N ASP A 130 33.19 1.61 19.17
CA ASP A 130 34.00 0.63 18.45
C ASP A 130 33.61 0.53 16.95
N LEU A 131 32.72 1.40 16.47
CA LEU A 131 32.18 1.34 15.11
C LEU A 131 33.16 1.93 14.09
N ASP A 132 33.75 1.04 13.30
CA ASP A 132 34.59 1.38 12.14
C ASP A 132 34.05 0.72 10.87
N TYR A 133 33.38 1.49 10.01
CA TYR A 133 32.85 1.02 8.73
C TYR A 133 33.90 0.60 7.70
N THR A 134 35.20 0.80 7.99
CA THR A 134 36.30 0.21 7.20
C THR A 134 36.71 -1.17 7.68
N SER A 135 36.17 -1.63 8.81
CA SER A 135 36.44 -2.96 9.34
C SER A 135 35.91 -4.05 8.42
N PRO A 136 36.65 -5.14 8.20
CA PRO A 136 36.16 -6.32 7.47
C PRO A 136 34.84 -6.88 8.03
N LEU A 137 34.57 -6.67 9.32
CA LEU A 137 33.31 -7.09 9.96
C LEU A 137 32.06 -6.45 9.34
N LEU A 138 32.20 -5.28 8.72
CA LEU A 138 31.09 -4.48 8.18
C LEU A 138 31.09 -4.37 6.66
N GLU A 139 32.04 -5.04 6.01
CA GLU A 139 32.16 -5.03 4.56
C GLU A 139 30.93 -5.70 3.92
N GLU A 140 30.51 -6.86 4.43
CA GLU A 140 29.33 -7.59 3.94
C GLU A 140 28.05 -6.74 4.08
N TYR A 141 27.88 -6.11 5.23
CA TYR A 141 26.77 -5.20 5.49
C TYR A 141 26.73 -4.04 4.48
N THR A 142 27.89 -3.40 4.29
CA THR A 142 28.06 -2.25 3.41
C THR A 142 27.77 -2.58 1.95
N VAL A 143 28.33 -3.69 1.47
CA VAL A 143 28.09 -4.20 0.11
C VAL A 143 26.62 -4.56 -0.08
N SER A 144 26.00 -5.20 0.92
CA SER A 144 24.59 -5.58 0.89
C SER A 144 23.68 -4.36 0.76
N MET A 145 23.82 -3.36 1.64
CA MET A 145 22.99 -2.15 1.57
C MET A 145 23.15 -1.39 0.26
N ARG A 146 24.38 -1.33 -0.28
CA ARG A 146 24.62 -0.73 -1.59
C ARG A 146 23.93 -1.52 -2.70
N SER A 147 24.09 -2.85 -2.71
CA SER A 147 23.47 -3.72 -3.72
C SER A 147 21.94 -3.63 -3.70
N ILE A 148 21.34 -3.55 -2.51
CA ILE A 148 19.89 -3.38 -2.36
C ILE A 148 19.44 -2.01 -2.90
N ALA A 149 20.19 -0.94 -2.64
CA ALA A 149 19.87 0.37 -3.19
C ALA A 149 19.84 0.36 -4.74
N TYR A 150 20.74 -0.37 -5.42
CA TYR A 150 20.73 -0.49 -6.89
C TYR A 150 19.66 -1.43 -7.44
N SER A 151 19.51 -2.61 -6.81
CA SER A 151 18.66 -3.68 -7.35
C SER A 151 17.20 -3.57 -6.90
N ALA A 152 16.95 -2.86 -5.79
CA ALA A 152 15.72 -2.91 -5.03
C ALA A 152 15.24 -4.34 -4.77
N ASN A 153 16.15 -5.20 -4.29
CA ASN A 153 15.86 -6.59 -3.94
C ASN A 153 16.50 -6.90 -2.58
N PRO A 154 15.72 -7.26 -1.54
CA PRO A 154 14.30 -7.61 -1.58
C PRO A 154 13.33 -6.42 -1.39
N TYR A 155 13.83 -5.22 -1.15
CA TYR A 155 13.03 -4.01 -0.94
C TYR A 155 13.74 -2.78 -1.55
N ALA A 156 13.03 -1.66 -1.67
CA ALA A 156 13.62 -0.42 -2.16
C ALA A 156 14.25 0.41 -1.03
N ILE A 157 15.29 1.17 -1.39
CA ILE A 157 15.92 2.19 -0.54
C ILE A 157 16.03 3.45 -1.39
N ALA A 158 15.36 4.53 -0.99
CA ALA A 158 15.44 5.81 -1.68
C ALA A 158 15.29 6.99 -0.70
N PRO A 159 15.89 8.15 -0.99
CA PRO A 159 15.75 9.34 -0.17
C PRO A 159 14.30 9.84 -0.17
N VAL A 160 13.80 10.16 1.02
CA VAL A 160 12.49 10.80 1.23
C VAL A 160 12.67 11.95 2.21
N LYS A 161 12.20 13.14 1.86
CA LYS A 161 12.26 14.32 2.72
C LYS A 161 11.18 14.26 3.81
N ILE A 162 11.56 14.59 5.04
CA ILE A 162 10.66 14.76 6.17
C ILE A 162 10.30 16.25 6.30
N LEU A 163 9.01 16.58 6.18
CA LEU A 163 8.50 17.94 6.34
C LEU A 163 8.55 18.40 7.81
N GLY A 164 8.63 19.72 8.01
CA GLY A 164 8.68 20.32 9.35
C GLY A 164 10.03 20.19 10.05
N THR A 165 11.06 19.70 9.36
CA THR A 165 12.44 19.63 9.88
C THR A 165 13.26 20.76 9.28
N GLU A 166 13.80 21.62 10.15
CA GLU A 166 14.66 22.73 9.73
C GLU A 166 16.15 22.36 9.82
N TRP A 167 16.98 23.13 9.12
CA TRP A 167 18.43 23.03 9.27
C TRP A 167 18.85 23.69 10.58
N GLU A 168 19.41 22.92 11.50
CA GLU A 168 19.87 23.40 12.80
C GLU A 168 21.40 23.62 12.82
N GLY A 169 21.82 24.70 13.48
CA GLY A 169 23.23 25.02 13.70
C GLY A 169 23.87 25.82 12.56
N LYS A 170 25.21 25.93 12.59
CA LYS A 170 25.96 26.67 11.55
C LYS A 170 25.92 25.89 10.24
N GLU A 171 25.63 26.55 9.12
CA GLU A 171 25.59 25.97 7.77
C GLU A 171 26.94 25.47 7.24
N LEU A 172 27.97 25.36 8.09
CA LEU A 172 29.35 24.99 7.78
C LEU A 172 29.80 23.66 8.37
N LYS A 173 29.07 23.19 9.38
CA LYS A 173 29.41 21.99 10.14
C LYS A 173 28.11 21.27 10.46
N ASN A 174 28.18 19.95 10.55
CA ASN A 174 27.04 19.09 10.86
C ASN A 174 26.06 18.94 9.68
N GLY A 175 26.51 19.10 8.43
CA GLY A 175 25.64 18.87 7.28
C GLY A 175 25.12 17.44 7.23
N PHE A 176 25.97 16.49 7.61
CA PHE A 176 25.57 15.10 7.86
C PHE A 176 24.39 14.96 8.84
N LEU A 177 24.49 15.55 10.04
CA LEU A 177 23.45 15.42 11.06
C LEU A 177 22.12 16.06 10.61
N ASN A 178 22.20 17.18 9.89
CA ASN A 178 21.03 17.84 9.32
C ASN A 178 20.39 17.03 8.20
N ALA A 179 21.20 16.49 7.29
CA ALA A 179 20.72 15.58 6.25
C ALA A 179 19.98 14.38 6.88
N MET A 180 20.51 13.83 7.98
CA MET A 180 19.87 12.72 8.68
C MET A 180 18.56 13.04 9.39
N LYS A 181 18.41 14.27 9.88
CA LYS A 181 17.14 14.73 10.45
C LYS A 181 16.09 14.99 9.37
N GLN A 182 16.53 15.43 8.20
CA GLN A 182 15.65 15.90 7.13
C GLN A 182 15.27 14.80 6.15
N TYR A 183 16.01 13.69 6.09
CA TYR A 183 15.82 12.65 5.10
C TYR A 183 15.82 11.25 5.71
N ILE A 184 14.85 10.45 5.27
CA ILE A 184 14.93 8.99 5.36
C ILE A 184 15.84 8.51 4.24
N ASN A 185 16.70 7.53 4.50
CA ASN A 185 17.53 6.89 3.47
C ASN A 185 18.32 7.90 2.61
N PHE A 186 18.89 8.94 3.23
CA PHE A 186 19.72 9.90 2.52
C PHE A 186 20.82 9.20 1.71
N TRP A 187 20.82 9.44 0.41
CA TRP A 187 21.83 9.00 -0.54
C TRP A 187 22.73 10.18 -0.87
N ASN A 188 24.06 10.00 -0.87
CA ASN A 188 24.98 11.02 -1.33
C ASN A 188 25.25 10.84 -2.85
N PRO A 189 24.61 11.64 -3.73
CA PRO A 189 24.70 11.42 -5.17
C PRO A 189 26.11 11.66 -5.73
N SER A 190 26.92 12.46 -5.03
CA SER A 190 28.28 12.79 -5.47
C SER A 190 29.30 11.70 -5.14
N ARG A 191 28.94 10.77 -4.24
CA ARG A 191 29.73 9.59 -3.90
C ARG A 191 29.10 8.28 -4.36
N ASP A 192 27.88 8.36 -4.90
CA ASP A 192 27.13 7.22 -5.41
C ASP A 192 26.97 6.11 -4.35
N ASN A 193 26.68 6.52 -3.10
CA ASN A 193 26.52 5.63 -1.96
C ASN A 193 25.72 6.27 -0.79
N LEU A 194 25.46 5.48 0.27
CA LEU A 194 24.84 5.90 1.54
C LEU A 194 25.87 6.39 2.58
N PHE A 195 27.13 6.57 2.18
CA PHE A 195 28.26 6.82 3.07
C PHE A 195 28.78 8.25 2.92
N PHE A 196 29.40 8.72 3.98
CA PHE A 196 30.00 10.04 4.08
C PHE A 196 31.41 9.90 4.61
N GLU A 197 32.37 10.47 3.89
CA GLU A 197 33.74 10.58 4.36
C GLU A 197 33.89 11.94 5.06
N ASP A 198 34.35 11.94 6.32
CA ASP A 198 34.83 13.17 6.94
C ASP A 198 36.17 13.55 6.32
N ASN A 199 36.23 14.73 5.67
CA ASN A 199 37.47 15.33 5.21
C ASN A 199 38.23 15.91 6.43
N GLY A 200 38.78 15.03 7.26
CA GLY A 200 39.89 15.41 8.11
C GLY A 200 41.01 16.01 7.26
N SER A 201 41.66 17.06 7.78
CA SER A 201 42.79 17.72 7.12
C SER A 201 43.77 16.71 6.50
N ALA A 202 44.21 16.99 5.27
CA ALA A 202 45.04 16.14 4.41
C ALA A 202 45.93 15.12 5.16
N GLY A 203 45.59 13.83 5.02
CA GLY A 203 46.46 12.72 5.45
C GLY A 203 45.83 11.68 6.40
N THR A 204 44.67 11.94 6.99
CA THR A 204 43.97 10.96 7.86
C THR A 204 42.48 10.85 7.48
N SER A 205 42.20 10.18 6.37
CA SER A 205 40.85 9.98 5.81
C SER A 205 40.30 8.60 6.16
N ARG A 206 39.77 8.37 7.38
CA ARG A 206 39.18 7.05 7.74
C ARG A 206 38.05 7.13 8.79
N ALA A 207 37.05 7.97 8.58
CA ALA A 207 35.77 7.77 9.25
C ALA A 207 34.67 7.83 8.18
N TYR A 208 34.10 6.66 7.87
CA TYR A 208 32.88 6.58 7.09
C TYR A 208 31.72 6.71 8.07
N THR A 209 30.91 7.73 7.92
CA THR A 209 29.58 7.79 8.53
C THR A 209 28.57 7.31 7.51
N ARG A 210 27.40 6.83 7.92
CA ARG A 210 26.36 6.39 6.97
C ARG A 210 24.97 6.82 7.38
N THR A 211 24.04 6.69 6.45
CA THR A 211 22.62 6.81 6.73
C THR A 211 22.06 5.49 7.31
N PRO A 212 21.28 5.49 8.42
CA PRO A 212 20.40 4.39 8.77
C PRO A 212 19.47 4.03 7.60
N VAL A 213 19.38 2.73 7.32
CA VAL A 213 18.56 2.20 6.24
C VAL A 213 17.22 1.77 6.79
N LEU A 214 16.15 2.34 6.24
CA LEU A 214 14.78 1.92 6.44
C LEU A 214 14.29 1.24 5.15
N PRO A 215 13.91 -0.04 5.18
CA PRO A 215 13.45 -0.75 3.99
C PRO A 215 12.08 -0.26 3.54
N PHE A 216 11.88 -0.03 2.24
CA PHE A 216 10.56 0.22 1.65
C PHE A 216 10.03 -1.05 0.97
N PRO A 217 9.19 -1.84 1.65
CA PRO A 217 8.75 -3.14 1.12
C PRO A 217 7.78 -2.98 -0.05
N PHE A 218 7.85 -3.91 -0.99
CA PHE A 218 6.93 -3.96 -2.13
C PHE A 218 5.54 -4.42 -1.70
N ILE A 219 4.52 -3.81 -2.29
CA ILE A 219 3.11 -4.12 -1.99
C ILE A 219 2.78 -5.57 -2.33
N LYS A 220 3.34 -6.11 -3.42
CA LYS A 220 3.16 -7.51 -3.79
C LYS A 220 3.58 -8.47 -2.66
N ASP A 221 4.67 -8.18 -1.96
CA ASP A 221 5.23 -9.05 -0.93
C ASP A 221 4.42 -8.94 0.37
N ILE A 222 3.91 -7.74 0.69
CA ILE A 222 2.96 -7.52 1.79
C ILE A 222 1.68 -8.33 1.55
N ILE A 223 1.11 -8.25 0.35
CA ILE A 223 -0.10 -8.99 -0.04
C ILE A 223 0.16 -10.51 0.02
N ASN A 224 1.27 -10.98 -0.56
CA ASN A 224 1.62 -12.39 -0.55
C ASN A 224 1.83 -12.92 0.88
N SER A 225 2.42 -12.13 1.78
CA SER A 225 2.58 -12.51 3.20
C SER A 225 1.26 -12.51 3.97
N ALA A 226 0.33 -11.61 3.63
CA ALA A 226 -0.98 -11.53 4.26
C ALA A 226 -1.91 -12.68 3.83
N PHE A 227 -1.98 -13.00 2.54
CA PHE A 227 -2.85 -14.07 2.05
C PHE A 227 -2.18 -15.46 2.07
N GLY A 228 -0.88 -15.55 1.86
CA GLY A 228 -0.17 -16.81 1.69
C GLY A 228 -0.77 -17.68 0.57
N GLU A 229 -0.90 -18.98 0.84
CA GLU A 229 -1.44 -19.96 -0.13
C GLU A 229 -2.92 -19.75 -0.50
N THR A 230 -3.62 -18.87 0.23
CA THR A 230 -5.02 -18.55 -0.01
C THR A 230 -5.23 -17.55 -1.15
N LEU A 231 -4.16 -16.96 -1.70
CA LEU A 231 -4.25 -16.09 -2.90
C LEU A 231 -4.08 -16.93 -4.17
N GLU A 232 -4.96 -16.72 -5.14
CA GLU A 232 -4.89 -17.31 -6.48
C GLU A 232 -4.25 -16.36 -7.49
N SER A 233 -4.61 -15.07 -7.44
CA SER A 233 -4.08 -14.05 -8.34
C SER A 233 -3.71 -12.78 -7.58
N ASN A 234 -2.52 -12.26 -7.88
CA ASN A 234 -2.03 -10.99 -7.36
C ASN A 234 -1.64 -10.05 -8.52
N PRO A 235 -2.52 -9.12 -8.94
CA PRO A 235 -2.19 -8.14 -9.97
C PRO A 235 -0.95 -7.29 -9.65
N PHE A 236 -0.61 -7.10 -8.37
CA PHE A 236 0.60 -6.37 -7.97
C PHE A 236 1.88 -7.15 -8.24
N GLU A 237 1.80 -8.45 -8.50
CA GLU A 237 2.96 -9.26 -8.92
C GLU A 237 3.04 -9.40 -10.45
N ASN A 238 1.88 -9.46 -11.11
CA ASN A 238 1.78 -9.76 -12.53
C ASN A 238 1.89 -8.52 -13.44
N ASP A 239 1.49 -7.34 -12.96
CA ASP A 239 1.64 -6.08 -13.70
C ASP A 239 3.04 -5.49 -13.48
N VAL A 240 3.72 -5.12 -14.57
CA VAL A 240 5.13 -4.68 -14.56
C VAL A 240 5.35 -3.43 -13.72
N ASP A 241 4.41 -2.48 -13.73
CA ASP A 241 4.53 -1.24 -12.96
C ASP A 241 4.09 -1.47 -11.51
N LEU A 242 2.97 -2.18 -11.29
CA LEU A 242 2.49 -2.45 -9.93
C LEU A 242 3.47 -3.32 -9.12
N ALA A 243 4.26 -4.18 -9.77
CA ALA A 243 5.33 -4.94 -9.13
C ALA A 243 6.47 -4.09 -8.58
N ARG A 244 6.54 -2.80 -8.98
CA ARG A 244 7.50 -1.81 -8.48
C ARG A 244 6.92 -0.90 -7.39
N LEU A 245 5.65 -1.10 -7.02
CA LEU A 245 4.98 -0.27 -6.04
C LEU A 245 5.44 -0.65 -4.62
N VAL A 246 5.93 0.34 -3.88
CA VAL A 246 6.46 0.18 -2.52
C VAL A 246 5.66 1.02 -1.52
N THR A 247 5.72 0.63 -0.25
CA THR A 247 5.26 1.46 0.86
C THR A 247 6.44 2.23 1.47
N ILE A 248 6.25 3.52 1.75
CA ILE A 248 7.26 4.29 2.51
C ILE A 248 7.08 3.94 3.99
N ALA A 249 8.04 3.18 4.50
CA ALA A 249 8.10 2.74 5.88
C ALA A 249 9.11 3.62 6.64
N MET A 250 8.67 4.26 7.72
CA MET A 250 9.52 5.14 8.53
C MET A 250 9.61 4.72 10.00
N ASN A 251 8.88 3.67 10.35
CA ASN A 251 8.73 3.27 11.74
C ASN A 251 9.91 2.38 12.10
N HIS A 252 10.42 2.53 13.30
CA HIS A 252 11.23 1.53 13.98
C HIS A 252 11.43 2.05 15.40
N LYS A 253 11.30 1.21 16.42
CA LYS A 253 11.41 1.63 17.84
C LYS A 253 12.74 2.31 18.17
N HIS A 254 13.79 2.02 17.41
CA HIS A 254 15.13 2.59 17.56
C HIS A 254 15.48 3.67 16.54
N ASN A 255 14.55 4.09 15.66
CA ASN A 255 14.79 5.16 14.68
C ASN A 255 14.74 6.55 15.34
N THR A 256 15.70 6.82 16.24
CA THR A 256 15.87 8.12 16.87
C THR A 256 17.35 8.49 16.88
N MET A 257 17.66 9.78 16.71
CA MET A 257 19.06 10.24 16.72
C MET A 257 19.78 9.87 18.03
N GLY A 258 19.11 9.91 19.18
CA GLY A 258 19.73 9.53 20.46
C GLY A 258 20.07 8.04 20.57
N THR A 259 19.38 7.18 19.82
CA THR A 259 19.71 5.74 19.76
C THR A 259 20.77 5.44 18.71
N LEU A 260 20.71 6.13 17.56
CA LEU A 260 21.54 5.78 16.41
C LEU A 260 22.86 6.55 16.35
N LEU A 261 22.94 7.77 16.88
CA LEU A 261 24.16 8.58 16.80
C LEU A 261 25.15 8.18 17.89
N GLY A 262 26.31 7.70 17.47
CA GLY A 262 27.46 7.43 18.32
C GLY A 262 28.71 8.17 17.86
N TYR A 263 29.86 7.82 18.45
CA TYR A 263 31.15 8.42 18.10
C TYR A 263 32.25 7.37 18.04
N TYR A 264 32.89 7.24 16.88
CA TYR A 264 34.12 6.47 16.76
C TYR A 264 35.32 7.28 17.26
N ILE A 265 36.19 6.68 18.07
CA ILE A 265 37.38 7.33 18.63
C ILE A 265 38.62 6.82 17.91
N VAL A 266 39.28 7.68 17.14
CA VAL A 266 40.57 7.32 16.53
C VAL A 266 41.67 7.35 17.59
N PRO A 267 42.42 6.25 17.80
CA PRO A 267 43.53 6.20 18.76
C PRO A 267 44.61 7.22 18.38
N GLY A 268 44.91 8.17 19.27
CA GLY A 268 45.93 9.19 19.08
C GLY A 268 46.02 10.15 20.27
N PRO A 269 47.07 11.00 20.34
CA PRO A 269 47.38 11.82 21.52
C PRO A 269 46.29 12.84 21.91
N ALA A 270 45.29 13.08 21.05
CA ALA A 270 44.16 13.97 21.31
C ALA A 270 42.77 13.29 21.21
N GLY A 271 42.69 11.98 20.95
CA GLY A 271 41.42 11.22 20.88
C GLY A 271 40.32 11.89 20.04
N ARG A 272 40.50 12.00 18.72
CA ARG A 272 39.49 12.63 17.85
C ARG A 272 38.24 11.75 17.78
N LYS A 273 37.07 12.37 18.01
CA LYS A 273 35.75 11.74 17.92
C LYS A 273 35.11 12.05 16.57
N TYR A 274 34.66 11.01 15.88
CA TYR A 274 33.96 11.12 14.59
C TYR A 274 32.52 10.61 14.75
N PRO A 275 31.48 11.37 14.33
CA PRO A 275 30.11 10.93 14.45
C PRO A 275 29.84 9.71 13.57
N VAL A 276 29.13 8.73 14.10
CA VAL A 276 28.80 7.49 13.38
C VAL A 276 27.34 7.12 13.63
N MET A 277 26.68 6.49 12.65
CA MET A 277 25.30 6.03 12.82
C MET A 277 25.26 4.52 12.94
N PHE A 278 24.66 4.05 14.02
CA PHE A 278 24.44 2.65 14.27
C PHE A 278 23.42 2.06 13.27
N PRO A 279 23.62 0.84 12.77
CA PRO A 279 22.60 0.13 12.02
C PRO A 279 21.33 -0.11 12.85
N LEU A 280 20.17 -0.09 12.20
CA LEU A 280 18.90 -0.45 12.82
C LEU A 280 18.81 -1.98 12.93
N VAL A 281 18.56 -2.48 14.15
CA VAL A 281 18.31 -3.89 14.45
C VAL A 281 17.15 -3.99 15.45
N ASP A 282 16.47 -5.13 15.48
CA ASP A 282 15.33 -5.33 16.39
C ASP A 282 15.74 -5.40 17.87
N SER A 283 16.98 -5.80 18.18
CA SER A 283 17.49 -5.91 19.54
C SER A 283 18.98 -5.62 19.60
N TYR A 284 19.39 -4.60 20.38
CA TYR A 284 20.80 -4.31 20.68
C TYR A 284 21.33 -5.12 21.88
N ASP A 285 20.51 -5.99 22.47
CA ASP A 285 20.90 -6.85 23.58
C ASP A 285 21.25 -8.28 23.13
N ASP A 286 20.93 -8.62 21.89
CA ASP A 286 21.14 -9.95 21.31
C ASP A 286 22.60 -10.11 20.84
N VAL A 287 23.56 -10.13 21.77
CA VAL A 287 24.98 -10.33 21.45
C VAL A 287 25.32 -11.81 21.36
N ASP A 288 26.14 -12.17 20.38
CA ASP A 288 26.71 -13.51 20.26
C ASP A 288 27.81 -13.77 21.31
N ASN A 289 28.38 -14.98 21.27
CA ASN A 289 29.41 -15.41 22.22
C ASN A 289 30.72 -14.59 22.14
N ASP A 290 30.95 -13.91 21.01
CA ASP A 290 32.12 -13.07 20.76
C ASP A 290 31.85 -11.60 21.10
N GLY A 291 30.65 -11.27 21.60
CA GLY A 291 30.24 -9.91 21.96
C GLY A 291 29.84 -9.05 20.77
N LEU A 292 29.56 -9.67 19.62
CA LEU A 292 29.08 -9.01 18.41
C LEU A 292 27.56 -9.09 18.31
N LEU A 293 26.95 -7.99 17.88
CA LEU A 293 25.53 -7.89 17.58
C LEU A 293 25.25 -8.38 16.15
N PRO A 294 24.36 -9.34 15.94
CA PRO A 294 23.88 -9.69 14.62
C PRO A 294 23.07 -8.52 14.05
N LEU A 295 23.36 -8.15 12.80
CA LEU A 295 22.63 -7.14 12.05
C LEU A 295 21.37 -7.74 11.48
N LYS A 296 20.40 -7.96 12.38
CA LYS A 296 19.15 -8.64 12.07
C LYS A 296 17.93 -7.81 12.43
N TYR A 297 16.94 -7.80 11.54
CA TYR A 297 15.64 -7.22 11.80
C TYR A 297 14.53 -7.97 11.06
N LYS A 298 13.30 -7.78 11.54
CA LYS A 298 12.07 -8.21 10.89
C LYS A 298 11.48 -7.06 10.11
N MET A 299 11.04 -7.33 8.88
CA MET A 299 10.46 -6.30 8.00
C MET A 299 9.23 -5.64 8.64
N GLN A 300 8.44 -6.41 9.40
CA GLN A 300 7.25 -5.93 10.08
C GLN A 300 7.54 -4.80 11.10
N SER A 301 8.75 -4.74 11.66
CA SER A 301 9.17 -3.70 12.62
C SER A 301 9.18 -2.31 12.00
N PHE A 302 9.14 -2.21 10.66
CA PHE A 302 9.17 -0.95 9.93
C PHE A 302 7.80 -0.43 9.49
N MET A 303 6.80 -1.30 9.52
CA MET A 303 5.47 -1.00 8.97
C MET A 303 4.63 -0.14 9.91
N GLN A 304 3.59 0.50 9.36
CA GLN A 304 2.57 1.23 10.10
C GLN A 304 1.69 0.29 10.93
N GLN A 305 1.19 0.81 12.04
CA GLN A 305 0.13 0.17 12.82
C GLN A 305 -1.23 0.45 12.16
N TYR A 306 -1.36 0.02 10.91
CA TYR A 306 -2.55 0.22 10.07
C TYR A 306 -3.13 -1.13 9.68
N LEU A 307 -4.45 -1.29 9.71
CA LEU A 307 -5.10 -2.57 9.45
C LEU A 307 -4.87 -3.01 7.99
N PHE A 308 -4.41 -4.24 7.76
CA PHE A 308 -4.17 -4.75 6.40
C PHE A 308 -5.44 -4.72 5.55
N ALA A 309 -6.60 -5.08 6.12
CA ALA A 309 -7.87 -5.02 5.40
C ALA A 309 -8.17 -3.60 4.88
N ASP A 310 -7.92 -2.57 5.68
CA ASP A 310 -8.13 -1.17 5.28
C ASP A 310 -7.11 -0.74 4.22
N PHE A 311 -5.84 -1.15 4.38
CA PHE A 311 -4.81 -0.93 3.37
C PHE A 311 -5.21 -1.54 2.03
N LEU A 312 -5.68 -2.79 2.04
CA LEU A 312 -6.13 -3.47 0.84
C LEU A 312 -7.35 -2.77 0.23
N LYS A 313 -8.33 -2.30 1.02
CA LYS A 313 -9.49 -1.55 0.51
C LYS A 313 -9.04 -0.31 -0.23
N ASP A 314 -8.12 0.45 0.34
CA ASP A 314 -7.58 1.66 -0.27
C ASP A 314 -6.82 1.33 -1.57
N LEU A 315 -6.04 0.25 -1.63
CA LEU A 315 -5.42 -0.21 -2.88
C LEU A 315 -6.47 -0.63 -3.94
N MET A 316 -7.53 -1.34 -3.56
CA MET A 316 -8.62 -1.71 -4.48
C MET A 316 -9.35 -0.48 -5.02
N LYS A 317 -9.45 0.59 -4.24
CA LYS A 317 -9.98 1.88 -4.70
C LYS A 317 -9.03 2.55 -5.70
N ILE A 318 -7.74 2.65 -5.38
CA ILE A 318 -6.72 3.33 -6.20
C ILE A 318 -6.59 2.71 -7.59
N PHE A 319 -6.58 1.38 -7.69
CA PHE A 319 -6.36 0.67 -8.96
C PHE A 319 -7.63 0.08 -9.57
N CYS A 320 -8.80 0.52 -9.09
CA CYS A 320 -10.10 0.02 -9.50
C CYS A 320 -10.17 -1.51 -9.62
N MET A 321 -9.80 -2.20 -8.54
CA MET A 321 -9.80 -3.66 -8.45
C MET A 321 -10.91 -4.14 -7.52
N THR A 322 -11.22 -5.42 -7.63
CA THR A 322 -12.13 -6.13 -6.73
C THR A 322 -11.48 -7.44 -6.29
N THR A 323 -11.61 -7.76 -5.01
CA THR A 323 -11.19 -9.06 -4.48
C THR A 323 -12.39 -10.00 -4.44
N PHE A 324 -12.38 -11.06 -5.24
CA PHE A 324 -13.41 -12.09 -5.24
C PHE A 324 -12.99 -13.23 -4.31
N PRO A 325 -13.81 -13.55 -3.31
CA PRO A 325 -13.44 -14.52 -2.31
C PRO A 325 -14.00 -15.89 -2.68
N GLY A 326 -13.35 -16.93 -2.21
CA GLY A 326 -13.75 -18.32 -2.45
C GLY A 326 -12.93 -19.24 -1.57
N ILE A 327 -12.62 -20.44 -2.07
CA ILE A 327 -11.60 -21.31 -1.43
C ILE A 327 -10.24 -20.62 -1.43
N LYS A 328 -9.97 -19.90 -2.52
CA LYS A 328 -8.88 -18.94 -2.65
C LYS A 328 -9.47 -17.59 -3.03
N TYR A 329 -8.73 -16.54 -2.70
CA TYR A 329 -9.01 -15.18 -3.08
C TYR A 329 -8.43 -14.89 -4.45
N LYS A 330 -9.21 -14.17 -5.27
CA LYS A 330 -8.82 -13.76 -6.60
C LYS A 330 -8.94 -12.24 -6.71
N MET A 331 -7.85 -11.54 -6.96
CA MET A 331 -7.87 -10.11 -7.21
C MET A 331 -7.89 -9.85 -8.73
N GLU A 332 -8.82 -9.02 -9.16
CA GLU A 332 -9.03 -8.70 -10.58
C GLU A 332 -9.33 -7.21 -10.78
N PHE A 333 -8.89 -6.66 -11.90
CA PHE A 333 -9.24 -5.30 -12.32
C PHE A 333 -10.72 -5.24 -12.74
N ASN A 334 -11.41 -4.17 -12.35
CA ASN A 334 -12.81 -3.99 -12.68
C ASN A 334 -13.03 -3.86 -14.19
N ASN A 335 -12.11 -3.24 -14.92
CA ASN A 335 -12.16 -3.20 -16.39
C ASN A 335 -12.16 -4.63 -16.99
N THR A 336 -11.38 -5.55 -16.43
CA THR A 336 -11.35 -6.97 -16.87
C THR A 336 -12.68 -7.65 -16.59
N VAL A 337 -13.20 -7.50 -15.37
CA VAL A 337 -14.49 -8.09 -14.96
C VAL A 337 -15.65 -7.55 -15.79
N MET A 338 -15.71 -6.23 -15.96
CA MET A 338 -16.74 -5.56 -16.74
C MET A 338 -16.63 -5.88 -18.24
N GLY A 339 -15.42 -6.13 -18.74
CA GLY A 339 -15.15 -6.56 -20.11
C GLY A 339 -15.49 -8.02 -20.41
N TRP A 340 -15.82 -8.84 -19.41
CA TRP A 340 -16.14 -10.25 -19.63
C TRP A 340 -17.35 -10.44 -20.54
N LYS A 341 -17.21 -11.42 -21.44
CA LYS A 341 -18.21 -11.77 -22.48
C LYS A 341 -19.12 -12.92 -22.06
N GLU A 342 -18.72 -13.68 -21.04
CA GLU A 342 -19.53 -14.78 -20.50
C GLU A 342 -20.85 -14.22 -19.97
N ARG A 343 -21.96 -14.86 -20.36
CA ARG A 343 -23.31 -14.45 -19.99
C ARG A 343 -24.24 -15.66 -19.87
N VAL A 344 -25.21 -15.54 -18.99
CA VAL A 344 -26.28 -16.53 -18.78
C VAL A 344 -27.62 -15.93 -19.18
N ASN A 345 -28.51 -16.71 -19.81
CA ASN A 345 -29.86 -16.24 -20.17
C ASN A 345 -30.86 -16.70 -19.12
N TRP A 346 -31.60 -15.76 -18.52
CA TRP A 346 -32.61 -16.01 -17.49
C TRP A 346 -34.04 -15.63 -17.91
N ASP A 347 -34.30 -15.41 -19.21
CA ASP A 347 -35.63 -15.07 -19.73
C ASP A 347 -36.71 -16.09 -19.33
N ASP A 348 -36.36 -17.37 -19.29
CA ASP A 348 -37.26 -18.47 -18.95
C ASP A 348 -37.28 -18.82 -17.44
N LYS A 349 -36.48 -18.11 -16.63
CA LYS A 349 -36.29 -18.41 -15.19
C LYS A 349 -37.15 -17.55 -14.28
N LEU A 350 -37.65 -16.41 -14.76
CA LEU A 350 -38.45 -15.50 -13.96
C LEU A 350 -39.75 -16.16 -13.48
N THR A 351 -40.07 -15.99 -12.20
CA THR A 351 -41.35 -16.38 -11.61
C THR A 351 -42.05 -15.13 -11.09
N GLY A 352 -43.27 -14.87 -11.58
CA GLY A 352 -44.04 -13.68 -11.21
C GLY A 352 -43.70 -12.45 -12.06
N LEU A 353 -44.05 -11.26 -11.56
CA LEU A 353 -43.81 -9.99 -12.24
C LEU A 353 -42.56 -9.31 -11.64
N PRO A 354 -41.60 -8.88 -12.45
CA PRO A 354 -40.44 -8.14 -11.97
C PRO A 354 -40.81 -6.68 -11.69
N VAL A 355 -40.07 -6.05 -10.78
CA VAL A 355 -40.15 -4.62 -10.48
C VAL A 355 -39.00 -3.91 -11.16
N PHE A 356 -39.32 -2.91 -11.99
CA PHE A 356 -38.33 -2.08 -12.67
C PHE A 356 -38.22 -0.72 -12.00
N THR A 357 -36.99 -0.30 -11.73
CA THR A 357 -36.68 1.06 -11.24
C THR A 357 -35.53 1.65 -12.06
N LYS A 358 -35.47 2.99 -12.14
CA LYS A 358 -34.38 3.70 -12.79
C LYS A 358 -33.41 4.24 -11.74
N GLU A 359 -32.11 4.12 -12.00
CA GLU A 359 -31.05 4.83 -11.29
C GLU A 359 -30.46 5.87 -12.24
N GLU A 360 -30.40 7.12 -11.79
CA GLU A 360 -29.84 8.23 -12.57
C GLU A 360 -28.32 8.15 -12.61
N ALA A 361 -27.76 8.66 -13.70
CA ALA A 361 -26.31 8.84 -13.85
C ALA A 361 -25.73 9.63 -12.69
N LYS A 362 -24.58 9.18 -12.19
CA LYS A 362 -23.79 9.90 -11.17
C LYS A 362 -22.45 10.28 -11.75
N LYS A 363 -21.88 11.38 -11.29
CA LYS A 363 -20.52 11.77 -11.61
C LYS A 363 -19.54 10.89 -10.85
N TYR A 364 -18.55 10.32 -11.55
CA TYR A 364 -17.51 9.50 -10.92
C TYR A 364 -16.31 10.36 -10.53
N VAL A 365 -15.95 10.36 -9.24
CA VAL A 365 -14.79 11.12 -8.73
C VAL A 365 -13.90 10.20 -7.90
N PHE A 366 -12.66 10.01 -8.33
CA PHE A 366 -11.63 9.39 -7.50
C PHE A 366 -10.75 10.49 -6.91
N LYS A 367 -10.47 10.45 -5.59
CA LYS A 367 -9.58 11.41 -4.92
C LYS A 367 -8.82 10.79 -3.75
N TYR A 368 -7.67 11.37 -3.42
CA TYR A 368 -6.93 11.06 -2.21
C TYR A 368 -7.44 11.88 -1.02
N SER A 369 -7.46 11.28 0.16
CA SER A 369 -7.81 11.98 1.39
C SER A 369 -6.72 12.99 1.78
N GLY A 370 -7.12 14.21 2.14
CA GLY A 370 -6.21 15.26 2.59
C GLY A 370 -5.35 15.88 1.48
N VAL A 371 -5.72 15.70 0.22
CA VAL A 371 -5.11 16.38 -0.94
C VAL A 371 -6.16 17.28 -1.58
N GLU A 372 -5.99 18.58 -1.46
CA GLU A 372 -6.92 19.58 -1.97
C GLU A 372 -6.37 20.27 -3.22
N SER A 373 -7.26 20.67 -4.12
CA SER A 373 -6.90 21.49 -5.28
C SER A 373 -6.74 22.93 -4.84
N SER A 374 -5.73 23.62 -5.38
CA SER A 374 -5.53 25.04 -5.10
C SER A 374 -6.23 25.93 -6.15
N ASN A 375 -6.63 27.14 -5.74
CA ASN A 375 -7.20 28.12 -6.64
C ASN A 375 -6.15 28.62 -7.65
N LYS A 376 -6.49 28.60 -8.94
CA LYS A 376 -5.61 28.86 -10.08
C LYS A 376 -5.30 30.34 -10.33
N ASP A 377 -5.55 31.24 -9.38
CA ASP A 377 -5.54 32.69 -9.60
C ASP A 377 -4.15 33.35 -9.53
N VAL A 378 -3.08 32.59 -9.77
CA VAL A 378 -1.70 33.10 -9.77
C VAL A 378 -1.18 33.22 -11.20
N ILE A 379 -0.34 34.22 -11.49
CA ILE A 379 0.38 34.31 -12.75
C ILE A 379 1.37 33.14 -12.81
N LEU A 380 1.18 32.22 -13.77
CA LEU A 380 1.95 30.97 -13.89
C LEU A 380 2.96 31.08 -15.03
N ASN A 381 4.25 30.87 -14.71
CA ASN A 381 5.24 30.57 -15.73
C ASN A 381 5.20 29.06 -16.01
N LYS A 382 4.81 28.67 -17.22
CA LYS A 382 4.59 27.28 -17.60
C LYS A 382 5.81 26.67 -18.27
N TYR A 383 6.15 25.46 -17.89
CA TYR A 383 7.29 24.72 -18.42
C TYR A 383 6.92 23.26 -18.65
N SER A 384 7.63 22.60 -19.58
CA SER A 384 7.34 21.23 -20.00
C SER A 384 7.73 20.16 -18.96
N ASN A 385 8.61 20.49 -18.01
CA ASN A 385 9.05 19.59 -16.94
C ASN A 385 9.67 20.38 -15.78
N VAL A 386 9.89 19.68 -14.67
CA VAL A 386 10.46 20.24 -13.43
C VAL A 386 11.90 20.72 -13.60
N LYS A 387 12.71 20.12 -14.47
CA LYS A 387 14.07 20.60 -14.76
C LYS A 387 14.07 22.00 -15.37
N ALA A 388 13.18 22.26 -16.32
CA ALA A 388 13.06 23.57 -16.95
C ALA A 388 12.56 24.64 -15.95
N ILE A 389 11.68 24.25 -15.01
CA ILE A 389 11.29 25.08 -13.86
C ILE A 389 12.51 25.40 -13.00
N PHE A 390 13.31 24.39 -12.65
CA PHE A 390 14.52 24.55 -11.84
C PHE A 390 15.50 25.53 -12.50
N ASP A 391 15.77 25.38 -13.79
CA ASP A 391 16.69 26.26 -14.53
C ASP A 391 16.21 27.71 -14.55
N ALA A 392 14.93 27.91 -14.87
CA ALA A 392 14.33 29.24 -14.87
C ALA A 392 14.35 29.89 -13.48
N ALA A 393 14.04 29.13 -12.43
CA ALA A 393 14.08 29.62 -11.05
C ALA A 393 15.52 29.94 -10.60
N TYR A 394 16.51 29.19 -11.07
CA TYR A 394 17.91 29.42 -10.76
C TYR A 394 18.45 30.71 -11.40
N GLU A 395 18.00 31.02 -12.62
CA GLU A 395 18.36 32.22 -13.39
C GLU A 395 17.57 33.48 -13.03
N THR A 396 16.46 33.34 -12.31
CA THR A 396 15.59 34.47 -11.95
C THR A 396 16.34 35.48 -11.06
N GLU A 397 16.26 36.78 -11.35
CA GLU A 397 16.90 37.82 -10.53
C GLU A 397 15.99 38.35 -9.38
N ASN A 398 14.75 37.88 -9.32
CA ASN A 398 13.79 38.28 -8.30
C ASN A 398 14.00 37.48 -6.99
N ASP A 399 14.01 38.20 -5.86
CA ASP A 399 14.06 37.61 -4.52
C ASP A 399 12.66 37.21 -4.01
N ASP A 400 11.59 37.65 -4.67
CA ASP A 400 10.22 37.24 -4.35
C ASP A 400 9.89 35.83 -4.84
N ALA A 401 8.96 35.16 -4.17
CA ALA A 401 8.48 33.85 -4.56
C ALA A 401 7.74 33.90 -5.91
N VAL A 402 8.22 33.14 -6.90
CA VAL A 402 7.60 33.00 -8.22
C VAL A 402 6.90 31.65 -8.33
N VAL A 403 5.72 31.62 -8.94
CA VAL A 403 4.95 30.38 -9.13
C VAL A 403 5.15 29.84 -10.56
N TYR A 404 5.57 28.59 -10.61
CA TYR A 404 5.85 27.83 -11.82
C TYR A 404 4.87 26.67 -11.95
N GLU A 405 4.43 26.35 -13.16
CA GLU A 405 3.57 25.20 -13.46
C GLU A 405 4.33 24.19 -14.35
N ASP A 406 4.31 22.93 -13.95
CA ASP A 406 4.73 21.82 -14.80
C ASP A 406 3.53 21.38 -15.66
N GLU A 407 3.56 21.68 -16.96
CA GLU A 407 2.46 21.37 -17.88
C GLU A 407 2.17 19.88 -17.99
N SER A 408 3.17 19.03 -17.75
CA SER A 408 3.01 17.57 -17.88
C SER A 408 2.15 16.98 -16.76
N THR A 409 2.22 17.56 -15.56
CA THR A 409 1.54 17.05 -14.36
C THR A 409 0.45 17.98 -13.83
N GLY A 410 0.49 19.26 -14.17
CA GLY A 410 -0.31 20.32 -13.54
C GLY A 410 0.16 20.70 -12.13
N ALA A 411 1.33 20.20 -11.70
CA ALA A 411 1.93 20.58 -10.42
C ALA A 411 2.35 22.05 -10.44
N GLN A 412 2.14 22.76 -9.33
CA GLN A 412 2.58 24.14 -9.19
C GLN A 412 3.54 24.28 -8.02
N TYR A 413 4.67 24.96 -8.27
CA TYR A 413 5.74 25.18 -7.31
C TYR A 413 5.93 26.67 -7.09
N SER A 414 5.86 27.12 -5.85
CA SER A 414 6.31 28.45 -5.46
C SER A 414 7.78 28.36 -5.07
N ILE A 415 8.64 28.98 -5.86
CA ILE A 415 10.09 28.91 -5.68
C ILE A 415 10.60 30.31 -5.33
N THR A 416 11.29 30.40 -4.20
CA THR A 416 12.01 31.60 -3.76
C THR A 416 13.49 31.38 -4.00
N ARG A 417 14.11 32.30 -4.74
CA ARG A 417 15.55 32.32 -4.92
C ARG A 417 16.17 33.28 -3.91
N THR A 418 17.26 32.86 -3.27
CA THR A 418 18.01 33.71 -2.35
C THR A 418 19.50 33.61 -2.65
N LEU A 419 20.21 34.73 -2.59
CA LEU A 419 21.66 34.77 -2.67
C LEU A 419 22.26 34.75 -1.26
N ARG A 420 23.26 33.89 -1.04
CA ARG A 420 23.94 33.76 0.26
C ARG A 420 25.46 33.83 0.12
N GLY A 421 26.08 34.49 1.09
CA GLY A 421 27.54 34.61 1.23
C GLY A 421 28.16 35.71 0.39
N GLU A 422 29.42 36.04 0.70
CA GLU A 422 30.23 36.97 -0.09
C GLU A 422 30.47 36.48 -1.53
N GLU A 423 30.36 35.15 -1.77
CA GLU A 423 30.54 34.50 -3.07
C GLU A 423 29.25 34.35 -3.92
N SER A 424 28.09 34.89 -3.49
CA SER A 424 26.84 34.89 -4.26
C SER A 424 26.27 33.50 -4.63
N PHE A 425 26.24 32.54 -3.70
CA PHE A 425 25.64 31.22 -3.94
C PHE A 425 24.11 31.31 -4.07
N VAL A 426 23.54 30.55 -5.00
CA VAL A 426 22.09 30.50 -5.26
C VAL A 426 21.43 29.41 -4.43
N PHE A 427 20.45 29.81 -3.62
CA PHE A 427 19.63 28.95 -2.79
C PHE A 427 18.18 29.00 -3.26
N LEU A 428 17.61 27.84 -3.60
CA LEU A 428 16.22 27.70 -3.99
C LEU A 428 15.42 27.05 -2.87
N TYR A 429 14.33 27.70 -2.48
CA TYR A 429 13.31 27.16 -1.59
C TYR A 429 12.04 26.91 -2.38
N SER A 430 11.62 25.66 -2.47
CA SER A 430 10.45 25.25 -3.25
C SER A 430 9.33 24.74 -2.33
N GLU A 431 8.13 25.29 -2.51
CA GLU A 431 6.89 24.87 -1.85
C GLU A 431 5.88 24.44 -2.91
N VAL A 432 5.21 23.30 -2.70
CA VAL A 432 4.15 22.84 -3.61
C VAL A 432 2.88 23.62 -3.32
N LYS A 433 2.40 24.41 -4.28
CA LYS A 433 1.14 25.16 -4.19
C LYS A 433 -0.04 24.37 -4.72
N ASN A 434 0.15 23.64 -5.81
CA ASN A 434 -0.83 22.72 -6.36
C ASN A 434 -0.22 21.34 -6.47
N ASP A 435 -0.74 20.40 -5.69
CA ASP A 435 -0.33 19.00 -5.76
C ASP A 435 -1.00 18.33 -6.97
N PRO A 436 -0.25 17.72 -7.92
CA PRO A 436 -0.84 17.03 -9.06
C PRO A 436 -1.64 15.78 -8.67
N LEU A 437 -1.56 15.33 -7.40
CA LEU A 437 -2.41 14.29 -6.82
C LEU A 437 -3.82 14.79 -6.48
N ALA A 438 -4.06 16.11 -6.53
CA ALA A 438 -5.38 16.68 -6.33
C ALA A 438 -6.28 16.41 -7.55
N THR A 439 -7.47 15.87 -7.29
CA THR A 439 -8.47 15.67 -8.35
C THR A 439 -9.04 17.00 -8.79
N LYS A 440 -9.19 17.19 -10.10
CA LYS A 440 -9.82 18.40 -10.62
C LYS A 440 -11.30 18.41 -10.26
N GLU A 441 -11.73 19.39 -9.49
CA GLU A 441 -13.15 19.63 -9.29
C GLU A 441 -13.76 20.17 -10.58
N ASP A 442 -14.98 19.74 -10.88
CA ASP A 442 -15.76 20.23 -12.00
C ASP A 442 -17.19 20.49 -11.53
N ASP A 443 -17.76 21.59 -11.99
CA ASP A 443 -18.97 22.27 -11.51
C ASP A 443 -20.28 21.60 -11.93
N SER A 444 -20.24 20.31 -12.24
CA SER A 444 -21.43 19.54 -12.59
C SER A 444 -22.41 19.43 -11.41
N GLU A 445 -23.68 19.69 -11.70
CA GLU A 445 -24.83 19.55 -10.78
C GLU A 445 -25.26 18.09 -10.54
N LEU A 446 -24.62 17.10 -11.18
CA LEU A 446 -24.94 15.68 -10.98
C LEU A 446 -24.50 15.18 -9.59
N ASP A 447 -25.30 14.29 -9.01
CA ASP A 447 -24.92 13.54 -7.81
C ASP A 447 -23.57 12.85 -8.01
N LYS A 448 -22.69 12.94 -7.01
CA LYS A 448 -21.32 12.43 -7.08
C LYS A 448 -21.20 11.05 -6.42
N LEU A 449 -20.60 10.10 -7.11
CA LEU A 449 -20.02 8.90 -6.50
C LEU A 449 -18.54 9.16 -6.23
N GLU A 450 -18.22 9.47 -4.97
CA GLU A 450 -16.85 9.70 -4.54
C GLU A 450 -16.16 8.41 -4.08
N VAL A 451 -15.01 8.11 -4.68
CA VAL A 451 -14.11 7.05 -4.26
C VAL A 451 -12.89 7.69 -3.61
N VAL A 452 -12.83 7.63 -2.28
CA VAL A 452 -11.77 8.26 -1.49
C VAL A 452 -10.84 7.21 -0.90
N SER A 453 -9.54 7.36 -1.17
CA SER A 453 -8.47 6.54 -0.59
C SER A 453 -7.70 7.30 0.49
N ARG A 454 -7.46 6.67 1.65
CA ARG A 454 -6.60 7.23 2.71
C ARG A 454 -5.11 6.98 2.42
N VAL A 455 -4.79 5.81 1.87
CA VAL A 455 -3.47 5.54 1.30
C VAL A 455 -3.28 6.45 0.09
N ARG A 456 -2.14 7.14 0.03
CA ARG A 456 -1.85 8.08 -1.05
C ARG A 456 -0.37 8.11 -1.41
N PRO A 457 -0.01 8.61 -2.60
CA PRO A 457 1.38 8.90 -2.93
C PRO A 457 1.93 10.06 -2.11
N ALA A 458 3.24 10.06 -1.93
CA ALA A 458 3.94 11.21 -1.38
C ALA A 458 4.06 12.30 -2.45
N THR A 459 3.91 13.55 -2.02
CA THR A 459 4.06 14.73 -2.89
C THR A 459 5.53 14.85 -3.31
N MET A 460 5.79 15.09 -4.59
CA MET A 460 7.16 15.29 -5.10
C MET A 460 7.54 16.77 -5.11
N ASN A 461 8.79 17.09 -4.80
CA ASN A 461 9.26 18.48 -4.82
C ASN A 461 10.75 18.61 -5.13
N ILE A 462 11.16 19.78 -5.60
CA ILE A 462 12.57 20.18 -5.72
C ILE A 462 13.10 20.40 -4.31
N GLN A 463 14.11 19.63 -3.93
CA GLN A 463 14.75 19.73 -2.62
C GLN A 463 16.24 19.83 -2.76
N ASP A 464 16.86 20.38 -1.74
CA ASP A 464 18.29 20.54 -1.61
C ASP A 464 18.91 19.36 -0.87
N TYR A 465 20.13 18.98 -1.24
CA TYR A 465 20.90 17.98 -0.54
C TYR A 465 22.32 18.45 -0.26
N TRP A 466 22.88 17.82 0.78
CA TRP A 466 24.22 18.08 1.25
C TRP A 466 25.22 17.11 0.60
N GLU A 467 26.29 17.62 0.02
CA GLU A 467 27.34 16.81 -0.60
C GLU A 467 28.48 16.47 0.36
N LYS A 468 29.01 17.49 1.06
CA LYS A 468 30.15 17.39 1.98
C LYS A 468 30.28 18.65 2.85
N ASP A 469 30.92 18.51 4.00
CA ASP A 469 31.33 19.64 4.84
C ASP A 469 32.59 20.29 4.24
N LEU A 470 32.68 21.61 4.34
CA LEU A 470 33.79 22.42 3.82
C LEU A 470 34.35 23.33 4.91
N THR A 471 35.61 23.75 4.73
CA THR A 471 36.21 24.86 5.48
C THR A 471 35.90 26.16 4.75
N GLY A 472 34.99 27.00 5.26
CA GLY A 472 34.56 28.24 4.59
C GLY A 472 33.45 28.98 5.36
N GLU A 473 32.64 29.81 4.68
CA GLU A 473 31.46 30.51 5.26
C GLU A 473 30.08 29.88 4.93
N LEU A 474 29.94 29.12 3.83
CA LEU A 474 28.72 28.39 3.43
C LEU A 474 29.00 27.00 2.82
N ILE A 475 28.06 26.06 2.97
CA ILE A 475 28.08 24.79 2.21
C ILE A 475 27.29 24.96 0.90
N PRO A 476 27.89 24.68 -0.28
CA PRO A 476 27.17 24.64 -1.55
C PRO A 476 26.05 23.59 -1.49
N ARG A 477 24.83 24.00 -1.83
CA ARG A 477 23.68 23.10 -1.92
C ARG A 477 23.48 22.63 -3.36
N LYS A 478 23.28 21.33 -3.51
CA LYS A 478 22.85 20.71 -4.78
C LYS A 478 21.38 20.34 -4.68
N TYR A 479 20.73 20.05 -5.79
CA TYR A 479 19.28 19.82 -5.81
C TYR A 479 18.91 18.52 -6.50
N TRP A 480 17.82 17.93 -6.04
CA TRP A 480 17.21 16.72 -6.59
C TRP A 480 15.68 16.78 -6.47
N PHE A 481 14.99 15.80 -7.04
CA PHE A 481 13.53 15.73 -7.04
C PHE A 481 13.08 14.49 -6.27
N VAL A 482 12.56 14.70 -5.06
CA VAL A 482 12.33 13.63 -4.10
C VAL A 482 10.94 13.75 -3.47
N PRO A 483 10.36 12.62 -3.02
CA PRO A 483 9.11 12.65 -2.28
C PRO A 483 9.27 13.36 -0.93
N GLN A 484 8.20 14.00 -0.49
CA GLN A 484 8.07 14.64 0.81
C GLN A 484 6.93 13.99 1.60
N ILE A 485 7.21 13.67 2.85
CA ILE A 485 6.22 13.14 3.79
C ILE A 485 6.22 13.96 5.07
N SER A 486 5.07 14.01 5.75
CA SER A 486 5.03 14.50 7.13
C SER A 486 5.43 13.39 8.10
N ASN A 487 5.87 13.76 9.29
CA ASN A 487 6.03 12.80 10.38
C ASN A 487 4.64 12.42 10.92
N THR A 488 4.07 11.34 10.41
CA THR A 488 2.71 10.90 10.72
C THR A 488 2.67 9.93 11.90
N ALA A 489 1.54 9.85 12.58
CA ALA A 489 1.37 8.87 13.66
C ALA A 489 1.41 7.43 13.11
N LEU A 490 1.82 6.46 13.94
CA LEU A 490 1.90 5.04 13.55
C LEU A 490 0.59 4.48 12.99
N THR A 491 -0.55 5.02 13.43
CA THR A 491 -1.90 4.60 13.05
C THR A 491 -2.41 5.23 11.75
N GLU A 492 -1.68 6.20 11.19
CA GLU A 492 -2.06 6.82 9.92
C GLU A 492 -1.77 5.91 8.73
N ALA A 493 -2.47 6.15 7.62
CA ALA A 493 -2.31 5.37 6.41
C ALA A 493 -0.89 5.57 5.83
N PRO A 494 -0.24 4.50 5.34
CA PRO A 494 1.08 4.60 4.74
C PRO A 494 1.04 5.34 3.39
N TYR A 495 2.20 5.89 3.01
CA TYR A 495 2.42 6.41 1.66
C TYR A 495 2.86 5.29 0.70
N ILE A 496 2.49 5.41 -0.57
CA ILE A 496 2.89 4.48 -1.64
C ILE A 496 3.62 5.19 -2.76
N MET A 497 4.64 4.57 -3.37
CA MET A 497 5.36 5.16 -4.51
C MET A 497 5.87 4.07 -5.44
N PHE A 498 6.14 4.39 -6.70
CA PHE A 498 6.85 3.48 -7.58
C PHE A 498 8.36 3.60 -7.41
N TRP A 499 9.05 2.47 -7.31
CA TRP A 499 10.49 2.42 -7.50
C TRP A 499 10.85 2.65 -8.97
N ALA A 500 11.56 3.74 -9.24
CA ALA A 500 11.93 4.16 -10.60
C ALA A 500 13.38 3.84 -10.97
N GLY A 501 14.14 3.20 -10.06
CA GLY A 501 15.58 3.01 -10.22
C GLY A 501 16.35 4.31 -10.09
N PHE A 502 17.55 4.38 -10.68
CA PHE A 502 18.41 5.56 -10.55
C PHE A 502 18.00 6.68 -11.51
N LYS A 503 18.08 7.92 -11.02
CA LYS A 503 17.78 9.15 -11.77
C LYS A 503 18.84 10.22 -11.50
N TYR A 504 18.99 11.16 -12.43
CA TYR A 504 19.98 12.23 -12.34
C TYR A 504 19.54 13.35 -11.37
N THR A 505 20.47 13.92 -10.61
CA THR A 505 20.19 15.14 -9.84
C THR A 505 20.13 16.38 -10.75
N PHE A 506 19.66 17.52 -10.26
CA PHE A 506 19.61 18.77 -11.03
C PHE A 506 20.99 19.41 -11.31
N ASP A 507 22.09 18.82 -10.82
CA ASP A 507 23.46 19.36 -10.95
C ASP A 507 23.88 19.58 -12.41
N SER A 508 24.62 20.66 -12.64
CA SER A 508 25.13 21.11 -13.95
C SER A 508 26.03 20.03 -14.57
N GLY A 509 25.46 19.25 -15.49
CA GLY A 509 26.13 18.18 -16.22
C GLY A 509 25.45 16.82 -16.14
N GLY A 510 24.46 16.62 -15.26
CA GLY A 510 23.72 15.35 -15.17
C GLY A 510 24.62 14.15 -14.88
N ILE A 511 25.69 14.31 -14.10
CA ILE A 511 26.68 13.25 -13.85
C ILE A 511 26.30 12.43 -12.61
N THR A 512 25.67 13.06 -11.61
CA THR A 512 25.35 12.39 -10.34
C THR A 512 23.95 11.79 -10.36
N THR A 513 23.81 10.61 -9.75
CA THR A 513 22.54 9.87 -9.72
C THR A 513 22.16 9.44 -8.31
N TYR A 514 20.89 9.14 -8.13
CA TYR A 514 20.33 8.65 -6.86
C TYR A 514 19.19 7.67 -7.13
N PRO A 515 18.97 6.71 -6.22
CA PRO A 515 17.78 5.86 -6.25
C PRO A 515 16.52 6.71 -6.09
N CYS A 516 15.53 6.56 -6.96
CA CYS A 516 14.40 7.47 -7.03
C CYS A 516 13.05 6.75 -6.89
N LEU A 517 12.15 7.40 -6.15
CA LEU A 517 10.73 7.07 -6.09
C LEU A 517 9.93 8.09 -6.90
N LEU A 518 8.93 7.63 -7.63
CA LEU A 518 8.05 8.48 -8.44
C LEU A 518 6.57 8.19 -8.17
N ALA A 519 5.77 9.26 -8.15
CA ALA A 519 4.30 9.19 -8.20
C ALA A 519 3.77 9.33 -9.64
N HIS A 520 4.62 9.75 -10.57
CA HIS A 520 4.29 9.99 -11.97
C HIS A 520 5.03 9.02 -12.90
N HIS A 521 4.55 8.90 -14.13
CA HIS A 521 5.12 7.99 -15.12
C HIS A 521 6.42 8.52 -15.78
N THR A 522 6.70 9.82 -15.59
CA THR A 522 7.93 10.50 -16.01
C THR A 522 8.75 10.97 -14.81
N ASP A 523 10.06 11.16 -15.03
CA ASP A 523 10.95 11.82 -14.09
C ASP A 523 10.93 13.36 -14.25
N GLN A 524 11.76 14.05 -13.46
CA GLN A 524 11.93 15.51 -13.46
C GLN A 524 12.42 16.10 -14.79
N TYR A 525 12.93 15.29 -15.72
CA TYR A 525 13.32 15.72 -17.08
C TYR A 525 12.22 15.45 -18.11
N GLY A 526 11.08 14.88 -17.69
CA GLY A 526 10.01 14.44 -18.59
C GLY A 526 10.30 13.11 -19.29
N ALA A 527 11.34 12.37 -18.90
CA ALA A 527 11.62 11.06 -19.49
C ALA A 527 10.67 10.01 -18.91
N LYS A 528 10.00 9.22 -19.77
CA LYS A 528 9.07 8.16 -19.37
C LYS A 528 9.82 6.94 -18.82
N HIS A 529 9.49 6.50 -17.61
CA HIS A 529 10.09 5.32 -16.95
C HIS A 529 9.06 4.26 -16.53
N LEU A 530 7.78 4.63 -16.48
CA LEU A 530 6.66 3.76 -16.13
C LEU A 530 5.55 3.94 -17.17
N ASN A 531 4.60 3.01 -17.21
CA ASN A 531 3.36 3.15 -17.98
C ASN A 531 2.16 3.46 -17.08
N THR A 532 2.38 3.72 -15.79
CA THR A 532 1.34 4.09 -14.82
C THR A 532 1.78 5.33 -14.07
N SER A 533 0.87 6.29 -13.92
CA SER A 533 0.95 7.35 -12.92
C SER A 533 -0.04 7.09 -11.79
N LEU A 534 0.34 7.47 -10.57
CA LEU A 534 -0.54 7.51 -9.40
C LEU A 534 -1.38 8.81 -9.36
N HIS A 535 -1.27 9.69 -10.35
CA HIS A 535 -2.12 10.87 -10.44
C HIS A 535 -3.56 10.43 -10.78
N PRO A 536 -4.60 11.02 -10.16
CA PRO A 536 -5.99 10.70 -10.48
C PRO A 536 -6.31 10.87 -11.96
N ASP A 537 -5.94 12.03 -12.50
CA ASP A 537 -6.21 12.48 -13.87
C ASP A 537 -4.93 12.58 -14.70
N GLY A 538 -5.09 12.75 -16.02
CA GLY A 538 -4.00 12.98 -16.96
C GLY A 538 -3.50 11.70 -17.66
N PRO A 539 -2.52 11.83 -18.58
CA PRO A 539 -2.01 10.72 -19.38
C PRO A 539 -1.45 9.60 -18.51
N GLU A 540 -1.86 8.37 -18.78
CA GLU A 540 -1.47 7.16 -18.01
C GLU A 540 -1.85 7.24 -16.52
N GLY A 541 -2.72 8.18 -16.15
CA GLY A 541 -3.24 8.36 -14.80
C GLY A 541 -4.21 7.24 -14.41
N LEU A 542 -4.59 7.23 -13.14
CA LEU A 542 -5.42 6.16 -12.58
C LEU A 542 -6.77 6.06 -13.27
N ILE A 543 -7.43 7.19 -13.52
CA ILE A 543 -8.77 7.18 -14.15
C ILE A 543 -8.72 6.62 -15.57
N GLU A 544 -7.78 7.09 -16.38
CA GLU A 544 -7.59 6.63 -17.76
C GLU A 544 -7.26 5.14 -17.81
N LYS A 545 -6.28 4.70 -16.99
CA LYS A 545 -5.75 3.34 -17.05
C LYS A 545 -6.64 2.30 -16.40
N PHE A 546 -7.18 2.59 -15.21
CA PHE A 546 -7.86 1.58 -14.39
C PHE A 546 -9.35 1.83 -14.18
N HIS A 547 -9.81 3.09 -14.15
CA HIS A 547 -11.20 3.40 -13.80
C HIS A 547 -12.13 3.57 -15.00
N GLY A 548 -11.61 3.61 -16.24
CA GLY A 548 -12.38 3.95 -17.43
C GLY A 548 -13.73 3.23 -17.58
N SER A 549 -13.78 1.90 -17.45
CA SER A 549 -15.07 1.17 -17.58
C SER A 549 -16.01 1.42 -16.41
N MET A 550 -15.47 1.52 -15.18
CA MET A 550 -16.26 1.84 -13.99
C MET A 550 -16.85 3.24 -14.07
N LYS A 551 -16.04 4.24 -14.48
CA LYS A 551 -16.48 5.62 -14.72
C LYS A 551 -17.61 5.67 -15.73
N ALA A 552 -17.40 5.08 -16.92
CA ALA A 552 -18.43 5.03 -17.97
C ALA A 552 -19.70 4.30 -17.52
N TRP A 553 -19.57 3.27 -16.67
CA TRP A 553 -20.70 2.57 -16.11
C TRP A 553 -21.47 3.42 -15.09
N VAL A 554 -20.79 4.18 -14.23
CA VAL A 554 -21.41 5.04 -13.20
C VAL A 554 -22.12 6.25 -13.83
N GLU A 555 -21.54 6.84 -14.88
CA GLU A 555 -22.00 8.07 -15.54
C GLU A 555 -23.15 7.88 -16.55
N LYS A 556 -23.73 6.68 -16.64
CA LYS A 556 -24.96 6.43 -17.42
C LYS A 556 -26.16 6.14 -16.52
N ASP A 557 -27.35 6.47 -17.02
CA ASP A 557 -28.59 5.97 -16.43
C ASP A 557 -28.63 4.43 -16.50
N LYS A 558 -29.16 3.81 -15.44
CA LYS A 558 -29.22 2.35 -15.32
C LYS A 558 -30.62 1.89 -14.96
N MET A 559 -31.05 0.79 -15.54
CA MET A 559 -32.23 0.07 -15.10
C MET A 559 -31.87 -0.93 -13.99
N ARG A 560 -32.66 -0.94 -12.92
CA ARG A 560 -32.63 -1.98 -11.89
C ARG A 560 -33.85 -2.86 -12.02
N VAL A 561 -33.67 -4.16 -11.80
CA VAL A 561 -34.73 -5.17 -11.84
C VAL A 561 -34.69 -5.97 -10.56
N LYS A 562 -35.83 -6.06 -9.88
CA LYS A 562 -36.03 -6.97 -8.75
C LYS A 562 -37.02 -8.05 -9.12
N GLY A 563 -36.71 -9.30 -8.82
CA GLY A 563 -37.63 -10.40 -9.10
C GLY A 563 -37.18 -11.73 -8.53
N SER A 564 -38.10 -12.70 -8.49
CA SER A 564 -37.84 -14.05 -8.03
C SER A 564 -37.58 -14.99 -9.21
N PHE A 565 -36.46 -15.68 -9.21
CA PHE A 565 -36.02 -16.55 -10.29
C PHE A 565 -35.98 -18.01 -9.81
N ARG A 566 -36.36 -18.92 -10.71
CA ARG A 566 -36.29 -20.37 -10.49
C ARG A 566 -34.95 -20.90 -10.98
N LEU A 567 -33.95 -20.86 -10.10
CA LEU A 567 -32.64 -21.42 -10.34
C LEU A 567 -32.51 -22.79 -9.66
N THR A 568 -31.94 -23.75 -10.37
CA THR A 568 -31.57 -25.05 -9.81
C THR A 568 -30.33 -24.91 -8.92
N LEU A 569 -30.16 -25.85 -7.98
CA LEU A 569 -28.97 -25.86 -7.13
C LEU A 569 -27.66 -25.94 -7.94
N LEU A 570 -27.66 -26.68 -9.05
CA LEU A 570 -26.49 -26.80 -9.91
C LEU A 570 -26.15 -25.46 -10.59
N GLU A 571 -27.17 -24.74 -11.07
CA GLU A 571 -26.99 -23.40 -11.64
C GLU A 571 -26.42 -22.44 -10.59
N ILE A 572 -26.91 -22.46 -9.35
CA ILE A 572 -26.41 -21.61 -8.26
C ILE A 572 -24.95 -21.92 -7.94
N ILE A 573 -24.58 -23.20 -7.81
CA ILE A 573 -23.19 -23.60 -7.51
C ILE A 573 -22.22 -23.19 -8.63
N GLN A 574 -22.67 -23.23 -9.89
CA GLN A 574 -21.86 -22.86 -11.05
C GLN A 574 -21.87 -21.37 -11.33
N LEU A 575 -22.83 -20.63 -10.77
CA LEU A 575 -22.98 -19.20 -10.98
C LEU A 575 -21.84 -18.45 -10.30
N LYS A 576 -21.11 -17.68 -11.11
CA LYS A 576 -20.19 -16.68 -10.61
C LYS A 576 -20.94 -15.36 -10.54
N ILE A 577 -20.96 -14.71 -9.37
CA ILE A 577 -21.75 -13.50 -9.15
C ILE A 577 -21.39 -12.32 -10.08
N TRP A 578 -20.20 -12.35 -10.65
CA TRP A 578 -19.72 -11.35 -11.61
C TRP A 578 -20.10 -11.62 -13.07
N VAL A 579 -20.76 -12.74 -13.37
CA VAL A 579 -21.24 -13.06 -14.73
C VAL A 579 -22.45 -12.21 -15.06
N LYS A 580 -22.56 -11.80 -16.33
CA LYS A 580 -23.68 -10.99 -16.82
C LYS A 580 -24.91 -11.86 -17.06
N VAL A 581 -26.08 -11.36 -16.68
CA VAL A 581 -27.37 -11.98 -16.92
C VAL A 581 -28.04 -11.29 -18.10
N TYR A 582 -28.41 -12.05 -19.12
CA TYR A 582 -29.29 -11.60 -20.18
C TYR A 582 -30.74 -11.82 -19.76
N PHE A 583 -31.52 -10.74 -19.77
CA PHE A 583 -32.92 -10.73 -19.38
C PHE A 583 -33.68 -9.67 -20.18
N GLN A 584 -34.79 -10.06 -20.81
CA GLN A 584 -35.70 -9.23 -21.61
C GLN A 584 -34.99 -8.31 -22.63
N GLY A 585 -34.01 -8.84 -23.36
CA GLY A 585 -33.31 -8.09 -24.39
C GLY A 585 -32.14 -7.23 -23.90
N ARG A 586 -31.85 -7.23 -22.59
CA ARG A 586 -30.81 -6.41 -21.95
C ARG A 586 -29.84 -7.26 -21.14
N LEU A 587 -28.69 -6.67 -20.80
CA LEU A 587 -27.66 -7.30 -19.97
C LEU A 587 -27.60 -6.62 -18.61
N PHE A 588 -27.49 -7.42 -17.56
CA PHE A 588 -27.46 -6.98 -16.18
C PHE A 588 -26.30 -7.62 -15.41
N TYR A 589 -25.70 -6.86 -14.50
CA TYR A 589 -24.92 -7.41 -13.40
C TYR A 589 -25.88 -7.88 -12.31
N ILE A 590 -25.51 -8.97 -11.64
CA ILE A 590 -26.17 -9.39 -10.40
C ILE A 590 -25.67 -8.44 -9.31
N GLU A 591 -26.56 -7.75 -8.61
CA GLU A 591 -26.22 -6.98 -7.41
C GLU A 591 -26.26 -7.87 -6.18
N LYS A 592 -27.32 -8.66 -6.06
CA LYS A 592 -27.61 -9.47 -4.87
C LYS A 592 -28.40 -10.73 -5.24
N LEU A 593 -28.09 -11.83 -4.58
CA LEU A 593 -28.86 -13.08 -4.56
C LEU A 593 -29.28 -13.38 -3.12
N ASP A 594 -30.56 -13.71 -2.92
CA ASP A 594 -31.09 -14.17 -1.63
C ASP A 594 -31.88 -15.47 -1.85
N TYR A 595 -31.47 -16.55 -1.20
CA TYR A 595 -32.15 -17.84 -1.30
C TYR A 595 -32.01 -18.67 -0.04
N SER A 596 -32.97 -19.56 0.18
CA SER A 596 -32.97 -20.52 1.28
C SER A 596 -32.75 -21.94 0.78
N LEU A 597 -31.81 -22.64 1.39
CA LEU A 597 -31.59 -24.07 1.21
C LEU A 597 -32.26 -24.84 2.33
N THR A 598 -33.14 -25.78 1.96
CA THR A 598 -33.85 -26.69 2.89
C THR A 598 -33.56 -28.14 2.53
N ASN A 599 -33.97 -29.08 3.38
CA ASN A 599 -33.89 -30.52 3.07
C ASN A 599 -34.64 -30.94 1.80
N LYS A 600 -35.64 -30.15 1.37
CA LYS A 600 -36.47 -30.41 0.18
C LYS A 600 -35.86 -29.82 -1.11
N GLY A 601 -34.91 -28.90 -1.00
CA GLY A 601 -34.31 -28.19 -2.13
C GLY A 601 -34.13 -26.70 -1.86
N VAL A 602 -33.87 -25.96 -2.94
CA VAL A 602 -33.68 -24.50 -2.93
C VAL A 602 -35.04 -23.81 -3.08
N SER A 603 -35.23 -22.69 -2.38
CA SER A 603 -36.36 -21.78 -2.60
C SER A 603 -36.28 -21.11 -3.98
N LEU A 604 -37.28 -20.29 -4.31
CA LEU A 604 -37.07 -19.26 -5.33
C LEU A 604 -35.93 -18.34 -4.88
N VAL A 605 -35.13 -17.88 -5.83
CA VAL A 605 -34.00 -16.98 -5.59
C VAL A 605 -34.48 -15.57 -5.85
N ASP A 606 -34.47 -14.73 -4.82
CA ASP A 606 -34.75 -13.31 -4.98
C ASP A 606 -33.46 -12.62 -5.47
N VAL A 607 -33.57 -11.91 -6.59
CA VAL A 607 -32.42 -11.32 -7.28
C VAL A 607 -32.64 -9.82 -7.48
N ASP A 608 -31.63 -9.05 -7.13
CA ASP A 608 -31.47 -7.66 -7.54
C ASP A 608 -30.48 -7.61 -8.71
N LEU A 609 -30.90 -7.05 -9.84
CA LEU A 609 -30.11 -6.87 -11.06
C LEU A 609 -29.94 -5.38 -11.38
N ILE A 610 -28.78 -4.99 -11.91
CA ILE A 610 -28.50 -3.64 -12.41
C ILE A 610 -27.91 -3.67 -13.81
N GLU A 611 -28.35 -2.76 -14.67
CA GLU A 611 -27.96 -2.74 -16.09
C GLU A 611 -26.43 -2.62 -16.26
N CYS A 612 -25.91 -3.47 -17.17
CA CYS A 612 -24.49 -3.51 -17.54
C CYS A 612 -24.06 -2.26 -18.26
#